data_AF-A0A3C0THT6-F1
#
_entry.id   AF-A0A3C0THT6-F1
#
_cell.length_a   1.000
_cell.length_b   1.000
_cell.length_c   1.000
_cell.angle_alpha   90.00
_cell.angle_beta   90.00
_cell.angle_gamma   90.00
#
_symmetry.space_group_name_H-M   'P 1'
#
loop_
_entity.id
_entity.type
_entity.pdbx_description
1 polymer ?
#
loop_
_entity_poly.entity_id
_entity_poly.type
_entity_poly.pdbx_seq_one_letter_code
_entity_poly.pdbx_strand_id
1 'polypeptide(L)'
;GVCLDPDDPSTLISVLSLEEADELINKGIIGGGMIPKIKNCVEAVEQGVSRVHILDGRREHCLLLEFFTRKGIGTAIIDNKVNLYPHENS
;
A
#
# COMPACT_ATOMS: atom_id res chain seq x y z
N GLY A 1 -1.37 -0.12 -6.93
CA GLY A 1 -0.52 -0.22 -5.74
C GLY A 1 0.76 0.58 -5.95
N VAL A 2 1.76 0.29 -5.13
CA VAL A 2 3.10 0.87 -5.12
C VAL A 2 4.08 -0.24 -5.48
N CYS A 3 4.94 0.00 -6.47
CA CYS A 3 5.98 -0.93 -6.90
C CYS A 3 7.36 -0.34 -6.59
N LEU A 4 8.35 -1.18 -6.27
CA LEU A 4 9.74 -0.72 -6.14
C LEU A 4 10.32 -0.31 -7.49
N ASP A 5 9.93 -1.03 -8.54
CA ASP A 5 10.22 -0.71 -9.93
C ASP A 5 8.88 -0.48 -10.67
N PRO A 6 8.61 0.74 -11.18
CA PRO A 6 7.40 1.05 -11.93
C PRO A 6 7.20 0.19 -13.19
N ASP A 7 8.28 -0.34 -13.76
CA ASP A 7 8.27 -1.15 -14.98
C ASP A 7 8.15 -2.66 -14.69
N ASP A 8 8.30 -3.08 -13.42
CA ASP A 8 8.15 -4.47 -12.99
C ASP A 8 7.01 -4.64 -11.95
N PRO A 9 5.81 -5.06 -12.39
CA PRO A 9 4.69 -5.34 -11.52
C PRO A 9 4.94 -6.43 -10.46
N SER A 10 5.95 -7.28 -10.63
CA SER A 10 6.30 -8.30 -9.63
C SER A 10 6.91 -7.69 -8.36
N THR A 11 7.34 -6.42 -8.45
CA THR A 11 7.86 -5.64 -7.32
C THR A 11 6.78 -4.89 -6.54
N LEU A 12 5.49 -5.24 -6.76
CA LEU A 12 4.37 -4.70 -5.98
C LEU A 12 4.60 -4.95 -4.50
N ILE A 13 4.53 -3.87 -3.73
CA ILE A 13 4.58 -3.91 -2.28
C ILE A 13 3.15 -4.12 -1.77
N SER A 14 2.86 -5.28 -1.17
CA SER A 14 1.51 -5.59 -0.67
C SER A 14 1.14 -4.76 0.57
N VAL A 15 2.10 -4.47 1.44
CA VAL A 15 1.87 -3.71 2.67
C VAL A 15 3.01 -2.73 2.91
N LEU A 16 2.66 -1.52 3.34
CA LEU A 16 3.56 -0.47 3.81
C LEU A 16 3.13 -0.01 5.20
N SER A 17 4.06 -0.01 6.13
CA SER A 17 3.95 0.78 7.35
C SER A 17 4.15 2.28 7.06
N LEU A 18 3.84 3.14 8.03
CA LEU A 18 4.05 4.59 7.89
C LEU A 18 5.54 4.91 7.74
N GLU A 19 6.39 4.23 8.51
CA GLU A 19 7.85 4.39 8.42
C GLU A 19 8.39 3.95 7.05
N GLU A 20 7.96 2.81 6.53
CA GLU A 20 8.38 2.35 5.19
C GLU A 20 7.90 3.29 4.09
N ALA A 21 6.69 3.83 4.19
CA ALA A 21 6.18 4.81 3.23
C ALA A 21 7.07 6.06 3.18
N ASP A 22 7.44 6.60 4.34
CA ASP A 22 8.35 7.74 4.44
C ASP A 22 9.75 7.42 3.92
N GLU A 23 10.29 6.24 4.24
CA GLU A 23 11.58 5.80 3.71
C GLU A 23 11.58 5.73 2.18
N LEU A 24 10.55 5.15 1.57
CA LEU A 24 10.48 5.00 0.12
C LEU A 24 10.29 6.34 -0.61
N ILE A 25 9.60 7.31 0.02
CA ILE A 25 9.54 8.69 -0.48
C ILE A 25 10.94 9.32 -0.41
N ASN A 26 11.64 9.20 0.72
CA ASN A 26 12.96 9.78 0.93
C ASN A 26 14.05 9.16 0.04
N LYS A 27 13.94 7.85 -0.25
CA LYS A 27 14.80 7.13 -1.20
C LYS A 27 14.51 7.48 -2.66
N GLY A 28 13.46 8.26 -2.93
CA GLY A 28 13.05 8.64 -4.29
C GLY A 28 12.40 7.52 -5.09
N ILE A 29 12.05 6.39 -4.45
CA ILE A 29 11.36 5.26 -5.09
C ILE A 29 9.91 5.65 -5.39
N ILE A 30 9.25 6.34 -4.46
CA ILE A 30 7.90 6.87 -4.65
C ILE A 30 8.01 8.30 -5.19
N GLY A 31 7.69 8.46 -6.47
CA GLY A 31 7.81 9.74 -7.19
C GLY A 31 6.49 10.31 -7.71
N GLY A 32 6.57 11.55 -8.22
CA GLY A 32 5.51 12.20 -8.99
C GLY A 32 4.16 12.27 -8.27
N GLY A 33 3.08 11.98 -9.01
CA GLY A 33 1.71 12.03 -8.49
C GLY A 33 1.39 10.98 -7.42
N MET A 34 2.30 10.05 -7.12
CA MET A 34 2.12 9.07 -6.06
C MET A 34 2.42 9.67 -4.68
N ILE A 35 3.34 10.64 -4.58
CA ILE A 35 3.69 11.31 -3.32
C ILE A 35 2.45 11.89 -2.61
N PRO A 36 1.59 12.72 -3.25
CA PRO A 36 0.42 13.25 -2.57
C PRO A 36 -0.62 12.17 -2.22
N LYS A 37 -0.69 11.07 -2.99
CA LYS A 37 -1.58 9.95 -2.65
C LYS A 37 -1.13 9.25 -1.38
N ILE A 38 0.17 8.95 -1.28
CA ILE A 38 0.75 8.28 -0.11
C ILE A 38 0.63 9.17 1.12
N LYS A 39 0.98 10.46 1.01
CA LYS A 39 0.84 11.41 2.14
C LYS A 39 -0.58 11.48 2.70
N ASN A 40 -1.59 11.54 1.83
CA ASN A 40 -2.99 11.51 2.28
C ASN A 40 -3.36 10.19 2.97
N CYS A 41 -2.82 9.06 2.51
CA CYS A 41 -3.06 7.76 3.14
C CYS A 41 -2.39 7.68 4.52
N VAL A 42 -1.15 8.16 4.63
CA VAL A 42 -0.40 8.25 5.90
C VAL A 42 -1.19 9.10 6.89
N GLU A 43 -1.59 10.31 6.51
CA GLU A 43 -2.37 11.21 7.37
C GLU A 43 -3.67 10.55 7.85
N ALA A 44 -4.41 9.87 6.97
CA ALA A 44 -5.64 9.19 7.35
C ALA A 44 -5.39 8.10 8.42
N VAL A 45 -4.30 7.33 8.28
CA VAL A 45 -3.94 6.29 9.26
C VAL A 45 -3.50 6.91 10.59
N GLU A 46 -2.71 7.98 10.56
CA GLU A 46 -2.33 8.74 11.76
C GLU A 46 -3.54 9.32 12.52
N GLN A 47 -4.61 9.65 11.79
CA GLN A 47 -5.88 10.11 12.36
C GLN A 47 -6.82 8.96 12.81
N GLY A 48 -6.33 7.72 12.83
CA GLY A 48 -7.04 6.58 13.40
C GLY A 48 -7.76 5.68 12.39
N VAL A 49 -7.59 5.88 11.09
CA VAL A 49 -8.02 4.90 10.09
C VAL A 49 -7.15 3.65 10.22
N SER A 50 -7.77 2.48 10.39
CA SER A 50 -6.99 1.25 10.62
C SER A 50 -6.12 0.86 9.43
N ARG A 51 -6.58 1.11 8.20
CA ARG A 51 -5.87 0.74 6.96
C ARG A 51 -6.40 1.51 5.76
N VAL A 52 -5.50 1.89 4.86
CA VAL A 52 -5.85 2.50 3.56
C VAL A 52 -5.31 1.63 2.43
N HIS A 53 -6.08 1.43 1.36
CA HIS A 53 -5.70 0.56 0.24
C HIS A 53 -5.54 1.35 -1.06
N ILE A 54 -4.41 1.19 -1.73
CA ILE A 54 -4.11 1.76 -3.05
C ILE A 54 -4.23 0.67 -4.12
N LEU A 55 -5.32 0.73 -4.89
CA LEU A 55 -5.67 -0.28 -5.89
C LEU A 55 -5.47 0.22 -7.32
N ASP A 56 -5.26 -0.70 -8.26
CA ASP A 56 -5.40 -0.40 -9.70
C ASP A 56 -6.86 -0.56 -10.11
N GLY A 57 -7.56 0.56 -10.25
CA GLY A 57 -8.97 0.60 -10.64
C GLY A 57 -9.26 0.13 -12.07
N ARG A 58 -8.24 -0.06 -12.92
CA ARG A 58 -8.41 -0.58 -14.29
C ARG A 58 -8.66 -2.09 -14.31
N ARG A 59 -8.34 -2.79 -13.21
CA ARG A 59 -8.57 -4.22 -13.07
C ARG A 59 -10.02 -4.48 -12.67
N GLU A 60 -10.67 -5.38 -13.40
CA GLU A 60 -12.02 -5.80 -13.08
C GLU A 60 -12.07 -6.43 -11.67
N HIS A 61 -13.14 -6.13 -10.93
CA HIS A 61 -13.36 -6.63 -9.57
C HIS A 61 -12.25 -6.30 -8.56
N CYS A 62 -11.48 -5.21 -8.78
CA CYS A 62 -10.31 -4.88 -7.96
C CYS A 62 -10.60 -4.83 -6.44
N LEU A 63 -11.78 -4.35 -6.04
CA LEU A 63 -12.21 -4.33 -4.64
C LEU A 63 -12.35 -5.76 -4.07
N LEU A 64 -13.07 -6.63 -4.76
CA LEU A 64 -13.28 -8.01 -4.30
C LEU A 64 -11.95 -8.77 -4.25
N LEU A 65 -11.13 -8.60 -5.27
CA LEU A 65 -9.81 -9.24 -5.32
C LEU A 65 -8.93 -8.78 -4.15
N GLU A 66 -8.98 -7.51 -3.76
CA GLU A 66 -8.22 -7.02 -2.61
C GLU A 66 -8.62 -7.74 -1.31
N PHE A 67 -9.92 -7.89 -1.04
CA PHE A 67 -10.38 -8.48 0.20
C PHE A 67 -10.35 -10.01 0.24
N PHE A 68 -10.46 -10.66 -0.92
CA PHE A 68 -10.60 -12.13 -1.00
C PHE A 68 -9.34 -12.85 -1.50
N THR A 69 -8.22 -12.14 -1.70
CA THR A 69 -6.93 -12.77 -2.02
C THR A 69 -5.95 -12.62 -0.86
N ARG A 70 -5.07 -13.61 -0.67
CA ARG A 70 -4.17 -13.66 0.51
C ARG A 70 -3.24 -12.46 0.65
N LYS A 71 -2.68 -11.98 -0.46
CA LYS A 71 -1.72 -10.86 -0.46
C LYS A 71 -2.37 -9.53 -0.85
N GLY A 72 -3.67 -9.51 -1.11
CA GLY A 72 -4.30 -8.43 -1.86
C GLY A 72 -3.76 -8.32 -3.29
N ILE A 73 -4.31 -7.39 -4.06
CA ILE A 73 -3.83 -7.04 -5.41
C ILE A 73 -3.28 -5.62 -5.50
N GLY A 74 -3.32 -4.88 -4.40
CA GLY A 74 -2.80 -3.53 -4.28
C GLY A 74 -1.76 -3.40 -3.16
N THR A 75 -1.74 -2.21 -2.58
CA THR A 75 -0.85 -1.87 -1.45
C THR A 75 -1.69 -1.36 -0.31
N ALA A 76 -1.60 -2.00 0.83
CA ALA A 76 -2.20 -1.53 2.07
C ALA A 76 -1.21 -0.66 2.85
N ILE A 77 -1.69 0.46 3.40
CA ILE A 77 -0.93 1.34 4.29
C ILE A 77 -1.51 1.20 5.70
N ILE A 78 -0.66 0.84 6.66
CA ILE A 78 -1.02 0.55 8.05
C ILE A 78 -0.15 1.32 9.04
N ASP A 79 -0.65 1.47 10.28
CA ASP A 79 0.16 1.96 11.40
C ASP A 79 1.26 0.94 11.73
N ASN A 80 2.42 1.42 12.18
CA ASN A 80 3.59 0.63 12.57
C ASN A 80 3.28 -0.39 13.70
N LYS A 81 2.19 -0.18 14.45
CA LYS A 81 1.77 -1.04 15.58
C LYS A 81 0.75 -2.11 15.20
N VAL A 82 0.20 -2.08 13.99
CA VAL A 82 -0.86 -3.02 13.59
C VAL A 82 -0.24 -4.36 13.18
N ASN A 83 -0.73 -5.45 13.79
CA ASN A 83 -0.38 -6.79 13.35
C ASN A 83 -1.07 -7.08 12.01
N LEU A 84 -0.29 -7.56 11.04
CA LEU A 84 -0.80 -8.15 9.80
C LEU A 84 -1.84 -9.22 10.11
N TYR A 85 -2.86 -9.33 9.27
CA TYR A 85 -3.80 -10.44 9.39
C TYR A 85 -3.06 -11.77 9.17
N PRO A 86 -3.51 -12.87 9.79
CA PRO A 86 -2.81 -14.16 9.69
C PRO A 86 -2.56 -14.65 8.25
N HIS A 87 -3.39 -14.24 7.29
CA HIS A 87 -3.26 -14.62 5.89
C HIS A 87 -2.25 -13.78 5.09
N GLU A 88 -1.80 -12.65 5.66
CA GLU A 88 -0.80 -11.75 5.07
C GLU A 88 0.64 -12.17 5.47
N ASN A 89 0.79 -13.04 6.48
CA ASN A 89 2.07 -13.57 6.97
C ASN A 89 2.60 -14.80 6.19
N SER A 90 2.13 -15.08 4.96
CA SER A 90 2.49 -16.28 4.18
C SER A 90 2.80 -16.01 2.71
#